data_AF-A0A3N5TZJ2-F1
#
_entry.id   AF-A0A3N5TZJ2-F1
#
_cell.length_a   1.000
_cell.length_b   1.000
_cell.length_c   1.000
_cell.angle_alpha   90.00
_cell.angle_beta   90.00
_cell.angle_gamma   90.00
#
_symmetry.space_group_name_H-M   'P 1'
#
loop_
_entity.id
_entity.type
_entity.pdbx_description
1 polymer ?
#
loop_
_entity_poly.entity_id
_entity_poly.type
_entity_poly.pdbx_seq_one_letter_code
_entity_poly.pdbx_strand_id
1 'polypeptide(L)'
;MNKRILTVTFLALFSIAFLIPAFVTDAQAADKLGWIGPVYKELSDSLTKGFKEYYKKTYNKDVDITFVHPGGWPVCVDKLRAWGDKPDADVFLGAGAPAHEVLKKEGRVVPYKPKDWDMIPAEWNGMKVKDITGAWTCFSPWIVTNLYNEKVLKALKLPPPKTWRELLNPIYRGNIVMTLPYASGTVHEVV
;
A
#
# COMPACT_ATOMS: atom_id res chain seq x y z
N MET A 1 -4.70 79.34 -9.87
CA MET A 1 -3.66 78.40 -10.38
C MET A 1 -3.15 77.54 -9.24
N ASN A 2 -3.09 76.24 -9.51
CA ASN A 2 -2.19 75.22 -8.93
C ASN A 2 -2.65 74.28 -7.79
N LYS A 3 -3.29 73.19 -8.26
CA LYS A 3 -2.91 71.78 -8.08
C LYS A 3 -2.91 71.21 -6.64
N ARG A 4 -4.10 71.13 -6.04
CA ARG A 4 -4.40 70.25 -4.88
C ARG A 4 -5.52 69.24 -5.10
N ILE A 5 -5.95 69.05 -6.34
CA ILE A 5 -7.03 68.10 -6.67
C ILE A 5 -6.62 67.39 -7.94
N LEU A 6 -5.82 66.33 -7.81
CA LEU A 6 -5.65 65.33 -8.86
C LEU A 6 -5.14 64.05 -8.20
N THR A 7 -6.06 63.09 -8.17
CA THR A 7 -5.78 61.66 -8.30
C THR A 7 -5.48 60.89 -7.01
N VAL A 8 -6.44 60.92 -6.08
CA VAL A 8 -6.75 59.79 -5.17
C VAL A 8 -7.42 58.64 -5.97
N THR A 9 -6.95 58.38 -7.19
CA THR A 9 -7.59 57.46 -8.14
C THR A 9 -6.54 56.56 -8.79
N PHE A 10 -5.65 56.00 -7.96
CA PHE A 10 -4.70 54.96 -8.39
C PHE A 10 -4.67 53.76 -7.44
N LEU A 11 -5.69 53.60 -6.58
CA LEU A 11 -5.77 52.52 -5.58
C LEU A 11 -7.04 51.64 -5.70
N ALA A 12 -7.67 51.59 -6.88
CA ALA A 12 -8.95 50.87 -7.06
C ALA A 12 -9.00 49.96 -8.31
N LEU A 13 -7.85 49.59 -8.90
CA LEU A 13 -7.81 48.82 -10.16
C LEU A 13 -6.92 47.57 -10.13
N PHE A 14 -6.48 47.11 -8.96
CA PHE A 14 -5.70 45.87 -8.81
C PHE A 14 -6.31 44.86 -7.83
N SER A 15 -7.63 44.88 -7.66
CA SER A 15 -8.33 43.99 -6.72
C SER A 15 -9.36 43.06 -7.38
N ILE A 16 -9.45 43.03 -8.71
CA ILE A 16 -10.44 42.22 -9.43
C ILE A 16 -9.76 41.51 -10.60
N ALA A 17 -9.06 40.41 -10.31
CA ALA A 17 -8.86 39.30 -11.24
C ALA A 17 -7.89 38.31 -10.62
N PHE A 18 -8.38 37.40 -9.78
CA PHE A 18 -7.94 36.00 -9.72
C PHE A 18 -8.92 35.20 -8.84
N LEU A 19 -10.23 35.39 -9.07
CA LEU A 19 -11.21 34.35 -8.76
C LEU A 19 -11.19 33.38 -9.93
N ILE A 20 -10.19 32.50 -9.94
CA ILE A 20 -10.30 31.27 -10.71
C ILE A 20 -11.45 30.52 -10.05
N PRO A 21 -12.56 30.24 -10.75
CA PRO A 21 -13.51 29.27 -10.22
C PRO A 21 -12.70 28.00 -10.04
N ALA A 22 -12.58 27.51 -8.80
CA ALA A 22 -12.15 26.15 -8.58
C ALA A 22 -13.11 25.28 -9.39
N PHE A 23 -12.69 24.89 -10.60
CA PHE A 23 -13.31 23.81 -11.31
C PHE A 23 -13.12 22.63 -10.37
N VAL A 24 -14.17 22.33 -9.60
CA VAL A 24 -14.37 21.00 -9.05
C VAL A 24 -14.52 20.16 -10.30
N THR A 25 -13.39 19.66 -10.81
CA THR A 25 -13.40 18.58 -11.77
C THR A 25 -14.13 17.46 -11.05
N ASP A 26 -15.35 17.14 -11.50
CA ASP A 26 -15.96 15.87 -11.16
C ASP A 26 -14.88 14.81 -11.38
N ALA A 27 -14.51 14.11 -10.31
CA ALA A 27 -13.44 13.14 -10.36
C ALA A 27 -13.73 12.18 -11.50
N GLN A 28 -12.83 12.13 -12.48
CA GLN A 28 -13.07 11.56 -13.81
C GLN A 28 -13.15 10.01 -13.81
N ALA A 29 -13.26 9.40 -12.63
CA ALA A 29 -13.40 7.97 -12.40
C ALA A 29 -14.34 7.72 -11.21
N ALA A 30 -15.60 8.16 -11.31
CA ALA A 30 -16.63 7.73 -10.37
C ALA A 30 -16.71 6.19 -10.38
N ASP A 31 -16.65 5.60 -9.19
CA ASP A 31 -16.90 4.18 -8.93
C ASP A 31 -15.93 3.19 -9.64
N LYS A 32 -14.69 3.62 -9.92
CA LYS A 32 -13.58 2.75 -10.37
C LYS A 32 -12.40 2.86 -9.40
N LEU A 33 -11.73 1.74 -9.13
CA LEU A 33 -10.63 1.67 -8.18
C LEU A 33 -9.53 0.72 -8.68
N GLY A 34 -8.28 1.20 -8.68
CA GLY A 34 -7.10 0.39 -8.96
C GLY A 34 -6.38 0.01 -7.67
N TRP A 35 -6.11 -1.28 -7.48
CA TRP A 35 -5.29 -1.82 -6.40
C TRP A 35 -4.00 -2.38 -6.95
N ILE A 36 -2.91 -2.21 -6.20
CA ILE A 36 -1.62 -2.86 -6.47
C ILE A 36 -1.04 -3.39 -5.16
N GLY A 37 -0.41 -4.55 -5.20
CA GLY A 37 0.37 -5.04 -4.08
C GLY A 37 0.67 -6.53 -4.15
N PRO A 38 1.46 -7.05 -3.20
CA PRO A 38 1.92 -8.44 -3.20
C PRO A 38 0.86 -9.39 -2.63
N VAL A 39 -0.38 -9.27 -3.09
CA VAL A 39 -1.51 -10.11 -2.67
C VAL A 39 -1.74 -11.17 -3.73
N TYR A 40 -1.82 -12.43 -3.30
CA TYR A 40 -2.09 -13.55 -4.19
C TYR A 40 -3.57 -13.57 -4.60
N LYS A 41 -3.84 -14.21 -5.76
CA LYS A 41 -5.12 -14.11 -6.47
C LYS A 41 -6.33 -14.45 -5.61
N GLU A 42 -6.29 -15.57 -4.90
CA GLU A 42 -7.45 -16.03 -4.13
C GLU A 42 -7.80 -15.06 -2.99
N LEU A 43 -6.80 -14.43 -2.36
CA LEU A 43 -7.06 -13.40 -1.36
C LEU A 43 -7.54 -12.10 -1.98
N SER A 44 -6.95 -11.64 -3.09
CA SER A 44 -7.43 -10.44 -3.77
C SER A 44 -8.85 -10.59 -4.29
N ASP A 45 -9.22 -11.78 -4.79
CA ASP A 45 -10.59 -12.07 -5.23
C ASP A 45 -11.58 -11.98 -4.06
N SER A 46 -11.21 -12.53 -2.90
CA SER A 46 -11.99 -12.44 -1.66
C SER A 46 -12.15 -10.98 -1.18
N LEU A 47 -11.05 -10.22 -1.12
CA LEU A 47 -11.06 -8.81 -0.71
C LEU A 47 -11.89 -7.94 -1.68
N THR A 48 -11.73 -8.18 -2.98
CA THR A 48 -12.47 -7.49 -4.03
C THR A 48 -13.96 -7.75 -3.89
N LYS A 49 -14.36 -9.02 -3.72
CA LYS A 49 -15.77 -9.38 -3.50
C LYS A 49 -16.33 -8.70 -2.27
N GLY A 50 -15.65 -8.81 -1.12
CA GLY A 50 -16.10 -8.20 0.13
C GLY A 50 -16.23 -6.68 0.05
N PHE A 51 -15.28 -6.00 -0.61
CA PHE A 51 -15.35 -4.55 -0.79
C PHE A 51 -16.48 -4.14 -1.74
N LYS A 52 -16.72 -4.87 -2.84
CA LYS A 52 -17.85 -4.60 -3.74
C LYS A 52 -19.20 -4.75 -3.01
N GLU A 53 -19.35 -5.80 -2.21
CA GLU A 53 -20.55 -6.01 -1.38
C GLU A 53 -20.75 -4.87 -0.36
N TYR A 54 -19.68 -4.47 0.33
CA TYR A 54 -19.70 -3.34 1.26
C TYR A 54 -20.07 -2.02 0.55
N TYR A 55 -19.47 -1.75 -0.61
CA TYR A 55 -19.70 -0.52 -1.38
C TYR A 55 -21.14 -0.43 -1.86
N LYS A 56 -21.68 -1.54 -2.39
CA LYS A 56 -23.09 -1.63 -2.80
C LYS A 56 -24.04 -1.40 -1.65
N LYS A 57 -23.79 -2.02 -0.50
CA LYS A 57 -24.62 -1.86 0.69
C LYS A 57 -24.58 -0.43 1.24
N THR A 58 -23.42 0.21 1.22
CA THR A 58 -23.21 1.53 1.83
C THR A 58 -23.70 2.67 0.95
N TYR A 59 -23.44 2.57 -0.36
CA TYR A 59 -23.65 3.68 -1.30
C TYR A 59 -24.71 3.41 -2.36
N ASN A 60 -25.30 2.20 -2.39
CA ASN A 60 -26.25 1.76 -3.42
C ASN A 60 -25.70 1.87 -4.85
N LYS A 61 -24.38 1.68 -5.00
CA LYS A 61 -23.65 1.77 -6.27
C LYS A 61 -22.74 0.56 -6.46
N ASP A 62 -22.47 0.22 -7.70
CA ASP A 62 -21.48 -0.80 -8.04
C ASP A 62 -20.11 -0.12 -8.21
N VAL A 63 -19.04 -0.76 -7.74
CA VAL A 63 -17.66 -0.30 -7.93
C VAL A 63 -16.91 -1.31 -8.77
N ASP A 64 -16.18 -0.82 -9.78
CA ASP A 64 -15.25 -1.64 -10.55
C ASP A 64 -13.86 -1.59 -9.91
N ILE A 65 -13.22 -2.75 -9.78
CA ILE A 65 -11.93 -2.87 -9.10
C ILE A 65 -10.99 -3.66 -10.00
N THR A 66 -9.87 -3.04 -10.35
CA THR A 66 -8.75 -3.71 -11.04
C THR A 66 -7.64 -3.96 -10.03
N PHE A 67 -7.17 -5.21 -9.92
CA PHE A 67 -6.02 -5.55 -9.08
C PHE A 67 -4.81 -5.87 -9.96
N VAL A 68 -3.71 -5.14 -9.79
CA VAL A 68 -2.43 -5.37 -10.45
C VAL A 68 -1.53 -6.25 -9.57
N HIS A 69 -1.12 -7.40 -10.09
CA HIS A 69 -0.30 -8.41 -9.40
C HIS A 69 1.11 -8.52 -10.01
N PRO A 70 2.03 -7.57 -9.74
CA PRO A 70 3.34 -7.59 -10.39
C PRO A 70 4.34 -8.54 -9.70
N GLY A 71 4.09 -8.97 -8.46
CA GLY A 71 4.97 -9.87 -7.69
C GLY A 71 5.07 -9.48 -6.22
N GLY A 72 6.21 -9.76 -5.58
CA GLY A 72 6.49 -9.29 -4.22
C GLY A 72 6.53 -7.76 -4.11
N TRP A 73 6.54 -7.24 -2.88
CA TRP A 73 6.46 -5.79 -2.67
C TRP A 73 7.59 -5.00 -3.36
N PRO A 74 8.85 -5.50 -3.49
CA PRO A 74 9.88 -4.75 -4.23
C PRO A 74 9.48 -4.50 -5.70
N VAL A 75 8.92 -5.52 -6.36
CA VAL A 75 8.43 -5.41 -7.74
C VAL A 75 7.21 -4.49 -7.83
N CYS A 76 6.35 -4.50 -6.80
CA CYS A 76 5.21 -3.57 -6.72
C CYS A 76 5.70 -2.11 -6.62
N VAL A 77 6.71 -1.85 -5.79
CA VAL A 77 7.31 -0.51 -5.64
C VAL A 77 7.98 -0.07 -6.94
N ASP A 78 8.71 -0.96 -7.62
CA ASP A 78 9.31 -0.64 -8.92
C ASP A 78 8.26 -0.35 -10.00
N LYS A 79 7.12 -1.05 -9.96
CA LYS A 79 5.98 -0.75 -10.83
C LYS A 79 5.41 0.65 -10.57
N LEU A 80 5.24 1.04 -9.31
CA LEU A 80 4.83 2.39 -8.94
C LEU A 80 5.83 3.46 -9.42
N ARG A 81 7.14 3.19 -9.28
CA ARG A 81 8.19 4.08 -9.77
C ARG A 81 8.12 4.24 -11.29
N ALA A 82 7.89 3.15 -12.02
CA ALA A 82 7.76 3.15 -13.47
C ALA A 82 6.52 3.92 -13.96
N TRP A 83 5.43 3.91 -13.19
CA TRP A 83 4.24 4.74 -13.50
C TRP A 83 4.47 6.24 -13.27
N GLY A 84 5.49 6.63 -12.50
CA GLY A 84 5.81 8.04 -12.26
C GLY A 84 4.64 8.78 -11.60
N ASP A 85 4.21 9.87 -12.23
CA ASP A 85 3.09 10.71 -11.78
C ASP A 85 1.72 10.28 -12.36
N LYS A 86 1.68 9.15 -13.08
CA LYS A 86 0.46 8.60 -13.70
C LYS A 86 0.24 7.15 -13.25
N PRO A 87 -0.04 6.92 -11.95
CA PRO A 87 -0.30 5.58 -11.45
C PRO A 87 -1.60 5.00 -12.02
N ASP A 88 -1.58 3.72 -12.39
CA ASP A 88 -2.78 2.95 -12.74
C ASP A 88 -3.45 2.32 -11.49
N ALA A 89 -3.07 2.76 -10.29
CA ALA A 89 -3.62 2.28 -9.02
C ALA A 89 -3.77 3.40 -7.99
N ASP A 90 -4.82 3.30 -7.19
CA ASP A 90 -5.19 4.23 -6.12
C ASP A 90 -4.75 3.74 -4.73
N VAL A 91 -4.68 2.42 -4.53
CA VAL A 91 -4.34 1.81 -3.24
C VAL A 91 -3.19 0.83 -3.39
N PHE A 92 -2.13 1.04 -2.61
CA PHE A 92 -1.09 0.05 -2.38
C PHE A 92 -1.52 -0.88 -1.23
N LEU A 93 -1.98 -2.09 -1.55
CA LEU A 93 -2.65 -2.99 -0.61
C LEU A 93 -1.77 -4.22 -0.29
N GLY A 94 -1.52 -4.47 0.98
CA GLY A 94 -0.62 -5.55 1.44
C GLY A 94 0.79 -5.04 1.71
N ALA A 95 1.76 -5.96 1.66
CA ALA A 95 3.16 -5.77 2.07
C ALA A 95 3.36 -5.48 3.57
N GLY A 96 4.59 -5.68 4.06
CA GLY A 96 4.99 -5.22 5.39
C GLY A 96 5.30 -3.72 5.43
N ALA A 97 5.48 -3.21 6.64
CA ALA A 97 5.79 -1.80 6.90
C ALA A 97 6.97 -1.23 6.07
N PRO A 98 8.06 -1.97 5.79
CA PRO A 98 9.18 -1.43 5.00
C PRO A 98 8.77 -0.89 3.62
N ALA A 99 7.86 -1.57 2.92
CA ALA A 99 7.38 -1.12 1.60
C ALA A 99 6.71 0.25 1.69
N HIS A 100 5.84 0.43 2.70
CA HIS A 100 5.12 1.68 2.92
C HIS A 100 6.02 2.81 3.41
N GLU A 101 7.04 2.52 4.21
CA GLU A 101 8.06 3.51 4.60
C GLU A 101 8.89 4.00 3.40
N VAL A 102 9.22 3.10 2.46
CA VAL A 102 9.88 3.48 1.20
C VAL A 102 8.98 4.41 0.38
N LEU A 103 7.71 4.04 0.17
CA LEU A 103 6.78 4.87 -0.58
C LEU A 103 6.51 6.22 0.09
N LYS A 104 6.46 6.26 1.43
CA LYS A 104 6.41 7.49 2.21
C LYS A 104 7.63 8.38 1.96
N LYS A 105 8.84 7.82 2.05
CA LYS A 105 10.08 8.55 1.80
C LYS A 105 10.16 9.11 0.38
N GLU A 106 9.57 8.41 -0.59
CA GLU A 106 9.49 8.82 -1.99
C GLU A 106 8.34 9.79 -2.30
N GLY A 107 7.50 10.15 -1.31
CA GLY A 107 6.36 11.04 -1.53
C GLY A 107 5.26 10.42 -2.40
N ARG A 108 5.15 9.08 -2.43
CA ARG A 108 4.21 8.32 -3.27
C ARG A 108 2.92 7.91 -2.56
N VAL A 109 2.69 8.41 -1.36
CA VAL A 109 1.48 8.13 -0.56
C VAL A 109 0.83 9.44 -0.13
N VAL A 110 -0.50 9.45 -0.16
CA VAL A 110 -1.29 10.55 0.36
C VAL A 110 -1.70 10.20 1.79
N PRO A 111 -1.37 11.04 2.80
CA PRO A 111 -1.78 10.78 4.16
C PRO A 111 -3.31 10.69 4.30
N TYR A 112 -3.79 9.61 4.88
CA TYR A 112 -5.21 9.37 5.15
C TYR A 112 -5.39 8.62 6.47
N LYS A 113 -6.22 9.17 7.35
CA LYS A 113 -6.62 8.53 8.61
C LYS A 113 -8.07 8.03 8.47
N PRO A 114 -8.31 6.71 8.36
CA PRO A 114 -9.66 6.16 8.34
C PRO A 114 -10.46 6.50 9.60
N LYS A 115 -11.80 6.35 9.52
CA LYS A 115 -12.73 6.65 10.61
C LYS A 115 -12.32 6.04 11.96
N ASP A 116 -11.85 4.79 11.93
CA ASP A 116 -11.47 4.03 13.13
C ASP A 116 -9.94 4.04 13.37
N TRP A 117 -9.24 5.08 12.91
CA TRP A 117 -7.78 5.23 13.01
C TRP A 117 -7.23 5.02 14.42
N ASP A 118 -7.94 5.50 15.44
CA ASP A 118 -7.50 5.43 16.83
C ASP A 118 -7.63 4.02 17.43
N MET A 119 -8.43 3.15 16.81
CA MET A 119 -8.56 1.74 17.21
C MET A 119 -7.37 0.89 16.75
N ILE A 120 -6.64 1.34 15.75
CA ILE A 120 -5.43 0.67 15.28
C ILE A 120 -4.29 1.08 16.23
N PRO A 121 -3.60 0.13 16.88
CA PRO A 121 -2.48 0.50 17.76
C PRO A 121 -1.36 1.20 16.96
N ALA A 122 -0.41 1.84 17.63
CA ALA A 122 0.78 2.36 16.95
C ALA A 122 1.80 1.24 16.67
N GLU A 123 1.86 0.26 17.56
CA GLU A 123 2.77 -0.86 17.55
C GLU A 123 2.06 -2.14 17.99
N TRP A 124 2.50 -3.29 17.50
CA TRP A 124 2.11 -4.59 18.00
C TRP A 124 3.34 -5.50 18.14
N ASN A 125 3.69 -5.86 19.38
CA ASN A 125 4.81 -6.76 19.69
C ASN A 125 6.15 -6.33 19.05
N GLY A 126 6.53 -5.05 19.14
CA GLY A 126 7.75 -4.53 18.52
C GLY A 126 7.59 -4.12 17.05
N MET A 127 6.46 -4.43 16.41
CA MET A 127 6.23 -4.09 14.99
C MET A 127 5.43 -2.81 14.88
N LYS A 128 5.92 -1.84 14.10
CA LYS A 128 5.15 -0.65 13.72
C LYS A 128 3.94 -1.09 12.89
N VAL A 129 2.73 -0.71 13.29
CA VAL A 129 1.49 -1.10 12.58
C VAL A 129 0.77 0.07 11.91
N LYS A 130 1.17 1.32 12.18
CA LYS A 130 0.71 2.49 11.42
C LYS A 130 1.74 3.61 11.48
N ASP A 131 1.65 4.53 10.53
CA ASP A 131 2.44 5.76 10.57
C ASP A 131 1.67 6.92 11.20
N ILE A 132 2.27 7.65 12.13
CA ILE A 132 1.57 8.69 12.90
C ILE A 132 1.03 9.85 12.03
N THR A 133 1.66 10.09 10.87
CA THR A 133 1.20 11.13 9.94
C THR A 133 0.01 10.67 9.09
N GLY A 134 -0.37 9.39 9.16
CA GLY A 134 -1.43 8.80 8.33
C GLY A 134 -0.94 8.31 6.97
N ALA A 135 0.37 8.21 6.74
CA ALA A 135 0.92 7.79 5.45
C ALA A 135 0.54 6.35 5.07
N TRP A 136 0.38 5.47 6.07
CA TRP A 136 -0.05 4.09 5.89
C TRP A 136 -0.56 3.50 7.22
N THR A 137 -1.33 2.41 7.13
CA THR A 137 -1.76 1.61 8.28
C THR A 137 -1.91 0.15 7.93
N CYS A 138 -1.68 -0.72 8.91
CA CYS A 138 -1.91 -2.14 8.83
C CYS A 138 -3.43 -2.43 8.82
N PHE A 139 -3.85 -3.35 7.97
CA PHE A 139 -5.22 -3.88 7.96
C PHE A 139 -5.30 -5.31 8.50
N SER A 140 -4.19 -6.06 8.46
CA SER A 140 -4.10 -7.42 8.97
C SER A 140 -2.64 -7.77 9.28
N PRO A 141 -2.34 -8.42 10.41
CA PRO A 141 -1.04 -9.05 10.63
C PRO A 141 -0.86 -10.27 9.74
N TRP A 142 0.38 -10.57 9.38
CA TRP A 142 0.76 -11.79 8.68
C TRP A 142 1.93 -12.42 9.43
N ILE A 143 1.80 -13.70 9.77
CA ILE A 143 2.85 -14.43 10.49
C ILE A 143 3.71 -15.16 9.46
N VAL A 144 5.02 -14.94 9.52
CA VAL A 144 5.99 -15.63 8.69
C VAL A 144 6.58 -16.80 9.47
N THR A 145 6.48 -18.00 8.91
CA THR A 145 7.01 -19.23 9.50
C THR A 145 7.43 -20.22 8.41
N ASN A 146 8.09 -21.30 8.83
CA ASN A 146 8.46 -22.39 7.96
C ASN A 146 7.32 -23.40 7.85
N LEU A 147 7.05 -23.85 6.63
CA LEU A 147 6.19 -24.99 6.36
C LEU A 147 7.05 -26.15 5.86
N TYR A 148 6.75 -27.37 6.32
CA TYR A 148 7.45 -28.57 5.89
C TYR A 148 6.49 -29.59 5.30
N ASN A 149 6.99 -30.43 4.40
CA ASN A 149 6.24 -31.54 3.83
C ASN A 149 6.54 -32.84 4.60
N GLU A 150 5.57 -33.30 5.39
CA GLU A 150 5.71 -34.52 6.22
C GLU A 150 6.08 -35.77 5.42
N LYS A 151 5.53 -35.92 4.20
CA LYS A 151 5.81 -37.09 3.35
C LYS A 151 7.26 -37.09 2.89
N VAL A 152 7.78 -35.92 2.51
CA VAL A 152 9.18 -35.74 2.09
C VAL A 152 10.12 -36.00 3.27
N LEU A 153 9.84 -35.41 4.44
CA LEU A 153 10.65 -35.65 5.64
C LEU A 153 10.71 -37.14 6.02
N LYS A 154 9.57 -37.83 5.98
CA LYS A 154 9.49 -39.28 6.24
C LYS A 154 10.30 -40.09 5.23
N ALA A 155 10.17 -39.80 3.93
CA ALA A 155 10.89 -40.51 2.88
C ALA A 155 12.41 -40.34 2.98
N LEU A 156 12.87 -39.14 3.34
CA LEU A 156 14.28 -38.80 3.51
C LEU A 156 14.82 -39.11 4.92
N LYS A 157 13.99 -39.62 5.83
CA LYS A 157 14.32 -39.86 7.25
C LYS A 157 14.87 -38.62 7.96
N LEU A 158 14.34 -37.45 7.63
CA LEU A 158 14.72 -36.17 8.23
C LEU A 158 13.75 -35.77 9.35
N PRO A 159 14.24 -35.21 10.48
CA PRO A 159 13.37 -34.66 11.52
C PRO A 159 12.74 -33.33 11.07
N PRO A 160 11.52 -32.98 11.52
CA PRO A 160 10.98 -31.63 11.32
C PRO A 160 11.84 -30.57 12.03
N PRO A 161 12.26 -29.49 11.34
CA PRO A 161 12.98 -28.41 11.99
C PRO A 161 12.05 -27.63 12.91
N LYS A 162 12.48 -27.41 14.15
CA LYS A 162 11.71 -26.69 15.19
C LYS A 162 12.09 -25.23 15.32
N THR A 163 13.27 -24.85 14.82
CA THR A 163 13.80 -23.48 14.91
C THR A 163 14.41 -23.06 13.58
N TRP A 164 14.47 -21.74 13.34
CA TRP A 164 15.18 -21.19 12.18
C TRP A 164 16.64 -21.63 12.11
N ARG A 165 17.29 -21.78 13.28
CA ARG A 165 18.69 -22.21 13.36
C ARG A 165 18.89 -23.67 12.95
N GLU A 166 17.89 -24.52 13.15
CA GLU A 166 17.96 -25.92 12.72
C GLU A 166 18.00 -26.06 11.20
N LEU A 167 17.44 -25.09 10.44
CA LEU A 167 17.52 -25.09 8.98
C LEU A 167 18.96 -24.96 8.45
N LEU A 168 19.89 -24.47 9.26
CA LEU A 168 21.32 -24.41 8.92
C LEU A 168 22.02 -25.76 9.03
N ASN A 169 21.37 -26.77 9.60
CA ASN A 169 21.94 -28.09 9.74
C ASN A 169 22.16 -28.73 8.35
N PRO A 170 23.38 -29.21 8.02
CA PRO A 170 23.68 -29.84 6.74
C PRO A 170 22.77 -31.01 6.36
N ILE A 171 22.08 -31.66 7.31
CA ILE A 171 21.09 -32.71 7.01
C ILE A 171 19.95 -32.23 6.11
N TYR A 172 19.65 -30.93 6.10
CA TYR A 172 18.62 -30.33 5.24
C TYR A 172 19.18 -29.82 3.91
N ARG A 173 20.48 -29.98 3.63
CA ARG A 173 21.11 -29.50 2.39
C ARG A 173 20.39 -30.09 1.17
N GLY A 174 20.02 -29.21 0.22
CA GLY A 174 19.29 -29.59 -1.00
C GLY A 174 17.79 -29.80 -0.80
N ASN A 175 17.26 -29.68 0.41
CA ASN A 175 15.85 -29.92 0.76
C ASN A 175 15.13 -28.68 1.29
N ILE A 176 15.75 -27.50 1.19
CA ILE A 176 15.15 -26.21 1.57
C ILE A 176 14.89 -25.43 0.29
N VAL A 177 13.68 -24.92 0.15
CA VAL A 177 13.27 -24.06 -0.97
C VAL A 177 12.87 -22.69 -0.40
N MET A 178 13.44 -21.64 -0.97
CA MET A 178 13.13 -20.26 -0.63
C MET A 178 13.04 -19.45 -1.92
N THR A 179 12.17 -18.44 -1.96
CA THR A 179 12.12 -17.49 -3.07
C THR A 179 13.28 -16.51 -3.00
N LEU A 180 13.65 -15.89 -4.13
CA LEU A 180 14.73 -14.90 -4.16
C LEU A 180 14.28 -13.60 -3.43
N PRO A 181 15.11 -12.99 -2.56
CA PRO A 181 14.72 -11.82 -1.77
C PRO A 181 14.29 -10.61 -2.60
N TYR A 182 14.81 -10.43 -3.81
CA TYR A 182 14.42 -9.31 -4.67
C TYR A 182 13.01 -9.49 -5.28
N ALA A 183 12.51 -10.72 -5.35
CA ALA A 183 11.22 -11.03 -5.96
C ALA A 183 10.11 -11.27 -4.92
N SER A 184 10.47 -11.52 -3.65
CA SER A 184 9.56 -11.91 -2.59
C SER A 184 9.66 -10.98 -1.39
N GLY A 185 8.55 -10.30 -1.07
CA GLY A 185 8.48 -9.41 0.08
C GLY A 185 8.65 -10.15 1.41
N THR A 186 8.06 -11.34 1.54
CA THR A 186 8.22 -12.17 2.75
C THR A 186 9.66 -12.55 2.99
N VAL A 187 10.39 -12.97 1.94
CA VAL A 187 11.81 -13.32 2.08
C VAL A 187 12.64 -12.08 2.37
N HIS A 188 12.35 -10.96 1.72
CA HIS A 188 13.02 -9.68 1.97
C HIS A 188 12.95 -9.24 3.43
N GLU A 189 11.86 -9.58 4.13
CA GLU A 189 11.69 -9.24 5.55
C GLU A 189 12.32 -10.27 6.51
N VAL A 190 12.61 -11.47 6.03
CA VAL A 190 13.21 -12.56 6.83
C VAL A 190 14.73 -12.56 6.80
N VAL A 191 15.36 -12.11 5.70
CA VAL A 191 16.82 -12.11 5.51
C VAL A 191 17.45 -10.75 5.78
#